data_AF-A0AAW0YI17-F1
#
_entry.id   AF-A0AAW0YI17-F1
#
_cell.length_a   1.000
_cell.length_b   1.000
_cell.length_c   1.000
_cell.angle_alpha   90.00
_cell.angle_beta   90.00
_cell.angle_gamma   90.00
#
_symmetry.space_group_name_H-M   'P 1'
#
loop_
_entity.id
_entity.type
_entity.pdbx_description
1 polymer ?
#
loop_
_entity_poly.entity_id
_entity_poly.type
_entity_poly.pdbx_seq_one_letter_code
_entity_poly.pdbx_strand_id
1 'polypeptide(L)'
;MIGEGVTIGDDVKIGRGVLLGNGVRLGKGITIPDFARIGRERYRGDDYDSGEEEEEDEEERSRRLDVLGSDSTGYLWPNEEEEPPSDSEDEGEDPYEHPKNKKLLQLGRRLSNISSSTVSLSTLSKASSSPDSSPASVASSSSLPDIPTLSLDTGPPPAFYSEAAASLQRAFEEGHRIENALLELRTLVMGYNAGLDCAREEVVKFFVSKIDVSSGSAAAILKSTMTVWSRWGPLAADLSPNLTNIALDTQAFCVNNASHLPWFGIILRGMYETDVLSEEDLIEWRSLSTAKGDGAKNEDEKKKWAEVYAKGKTYVDVLEQMESDDEEDSDEEEEEEESEDE
;
A
#
# COMPACT_ATOMS: atom_id res chain seq x y z
N MET A 1 -24.22 27.31 -4.41
CA MET A 1 -23.89 28.60 -3.78
C MET A 1 -24.09 29.71 -4.80
N ILE A 2 -24.53 30.90 -4.36
CA ILE A 2 -24.79 32.04 -5.24
C ILE A 2 -23.95 33.22 -4.73
N GLY A 3 -23.10 33.75 -5.61
CA GLY A 3 -22.28 34.92 -5.36
C GLY A 3 -23.07 36.24 -5.36
N GLU A 4 -22.39 37.32 -5.01
CA GLU A 4 -22.95 38.66 -4.99
C GLU A 4 -23.25 39.17 -6.41
N GLY A 5 -24.38 39.86 -6.59
CA GLY A 5 -24.73 40.49 -7.87
C GLY A 5 -25.14 39.51 -8.99
N VAL A 6 -25.48 38.27 -8.65
CA VAL A 6 -25.98 37.28 -9.62
C VAL A 6 -27.41 37.61 -10.05
N THR A 7 -27.70 37.57 -11.35
CA THR A 7 -29.05 37.73 -11.91
C THR A 7 -29.52 36.43 -12.56
N ILE A 8 -30.67 35.92 -12.15
CA ILE A 8 -31.25 34.68 -12.67
C ILE A 8 -32.48 35.06 -13.50
N GLY A 9 -32.53 34.62 -14.76
CA GLY A 9 -33.67 34.81 -15.65
C GLY A 9 -34.92 34.04 -15.24
N ASP A 10 -36.03 34.29 -15.93
CA ASP A 10 -37.30 33.60 -15.69
C ASP A 10 -37.19 32.12 -16.07
N ASP A 11 -37.87 31.23 -15.32
CA ASP A 11 -37.96 29.78 -15.58
C ASP A 11 -36.61 29.02 -15.60
N VAL A 12 -35.65 29.45 -14.80
CA VAL A 12 -34.35 28.78 -14.67
C VAL A 12 -34.40 27.64 -13.64
N LYS A 13 -33.93 26.46 -14.03
CA LYS A 13 -33.74 25.29 -13.15
C LYS A 13 -32.26 25.14 -12.82
N ILE A 14 -31.94 25.20 -11.53
CA ILE A 14 -30.56 25.08 -11.04
C ILE A 14 -30.36 23.71 -10.39
N GLY A 15 -29.40 22.95 -10.89
CA GLY A 15 -28.98 21.67 -10.32
C GLY A 15 -28.40 21.80 -8.91
N ARG A 16 -28.27 20.67 -8.22
CA ARG A 16 -27.66 20.60 -6.88
C ARG A 16 -26.17 20.87 -6.96
N GLY A 17 -25.62 21.54 -5.96
CA GLY A 17 -24.17 21.80 -5.87
C GLY A 17 -23.63 22.83 -6.87
N VAL A 18 -24.49 23.50 -7.64
CA VAL A 18 -24.07 24.55 -8.60
C VAL A 18 -23.41 25.73 -7.88
N LEU A 19 -22.31 26.23 -8.42
CA LEU A 19 -21.57 27.40 -7.95
C LEU A 19 -21.69 28.55 -8.95
N LEU A 20 -22.38 29.62 -8.57
CA LEU A 20 -22.47 30.86 -9.36
C LEU A 20 -21.54 31.91 -8.77
N GLY A 21 -20.55 32.35 -9.55
CA GLY A 21 -19.63 33.42 -9.20
C GLY A 21 -20.29 34.80 -9.20
N ASN A 22 -19.63 35.77 -8.58
CA ASN A 22 -20.15 37.14 -8.46
C ASN A 22 -20.42 37.78 -9.83
N GLY A 23 -21.54 38.48 -9.97
CA GLY A 23 -21.90 39.23 -11.17
C GLY A 23 -22.32 38.39 -12.39
N VAL A 24 -22.56 37.09 -12.22
CA VAL A 24 -23.03 36.20 -13.30
C VAL A 24 -24.50 36.49 -13.63
N ARG A 25 -24.83 36.55 -14.92
CA ARG A 25 -26.23 36.57 -15.40
C ARG A 25 -26.57 35.29 -16.14
N LEU A 26 -27.71 34.70 -15.83
CA LEU A 26 -28.25 33.51 -16.48
C LEU A 26 -29.44 33.89 -17.37
N GLY A 27 -29.53 33.31 -18.57
CA GLY A 27 -30.65 33.52 -19.49
C GLY A 27 -31.95 32.86 -19.00
N LYS A 28 -33.05 33.10 -19.71
CA LYS A 28 -34.38 32.56 -19.36
C LYS A 28 -34.56 31.12 -19.83
N GLY A 29 -35.30 30.30 -19.09
CA GLY A 29 -35.72 28.95 -19.50
C GLY A 29 -34.63 27.88 -19.51
N ILE A 30 -33.47 28.13 -18.88
CA ILE A 30 -32.33 27.22 -18.91
C ILE A 30 -32.36 26.19 -17.78
N THR A 31 -31.72 25.04 -18.00
CA THR A 31 -31.50 24.02 -16.97
C THR A 31 -30.00 23.80 -16.78
N ILE A 32 -29.49 24.17 -15.61
CA ILE A 32 -28.07 24.00 -15.26
C ILE A 32 -27.87 22.61 -14.64
N PRO A 33 -26.88 21.83 -15.10
CA PRO A 33 -26.60 20.51 -14.54
C PRO A 33 -26.11 20.58 -13.09
N ASP A 34 -26.26 19.47 -12.36
CA ASP A 34 -25.73 19.32 -11.01
C ASP A 34 -24.21 19.58 -11.00
N PHE A 35 -23.71 20.24 -9.95
CA PHE A 35 -22.30 20.56 -9.68
C PHE A 35 -21.60 21.49 -10.67
N ALA A 36 -22.34 22.14 -11.58
CA ALA A 36 -21.77 23.10 -12.52
C ALA A 36 -21.13 24.32 -11.82
N ARG A 37 -20.00 24.77 -12.35
CA ARG A 37 -19.29 25.99 -11.93
C ARG A 37 -19.43 27.07 -13.00
N ILE A 38 -19.99 28.22 -12.65
CA ILE A 38 -20.19 29.33 -13.59
C ILE A 38 -19.54 30.60 -13.02
N GLY A 39 -18.56 31.13 -13.73
CA GLY A 39 -17.81 32.33 -13.36
C GLY A 39 -18.04 33.48 -14.34
N ARG A 40 -17.61 34.69 -13.97
CA ARG A 40 -17.59 35.85 -14.89
C ARG A 40 -16.41 35.80 -15.85
N GLU A 41 -15.36 35.09 -15.46
CA GLU A 41 -14.12 34.94 -16.20
C GLU A 41 -14.06 33.55 -16.86
N ARG A 42 -13.48 33.50 -18.06
CA ARG A 42 -13.25 32.26 -18.80
C ARG A 42 -12.17 31.46 -18.07
N TYR A 43 -12.35 30.13 -18.03
CA TYR A 43 -11.28 29.26 -17.53
C TYR A 43 -10.08 29.37 -18.48
N ARG A 44 -8.93 29.77 -17.92
CA ARG A 44 -7.62 29.69 -18.55
C ARG A 44 -6.88 28.62 -17.77
N GLY A 45 -6.52 27.51 -18.42
CA GLY A 45 -5.84 26.40 -17.75
C GLY A 45 -4.48 26.82 -17.15
N ASP A 46 -3.85 25.92 -16.41
CA ASP A 46 -2.61 26.22 -15.65
C ASP A 46 -1.38 26.50 -16.54
N ASP A 47 -1.45 26.21 -17.85
CA ASP A 47 -0.37 26.40 -18.84
C ASP A 47 -0.53 27.69 -19.69
N TYR A 48 -1.38 28.65 -19.25
CA TYR A 48 -1.58 29.91 -19.98
C TYR A 48 -0.44 30.90 -19.75
N ASP A 49 0.32 31.22 -20.80
CA ASP A 49 1.23 32.36 -20.81
C ASP A 49 0.41 33.67 -20.85
N SER A 50 0.70 34.59 -19.94
CA SER A 50 -0.15 35.77 -19.64
C SER A 50 -0.24 36.81 -20.78
N GLY A 51 0.37 36.54 -21.93
CA GLY A 51 0.55 37.46 -23.05
C GLY A 51 -0.39 37.30 -24.25
N GLU A 52 -1.16 36.21 -24.35
CA GLU A 52 -2.03 35.96 -25.51
C GLU A 52 -3.51 36.17 -25.17
N GLU A 53 -4.09 37.26 -25.67
CA GLU A 53 -5.53 37.51 -25.64
C GLU A 53 -6.21 36.68 -26.73
N GLU A 54 -6.54 35.42 -26.42
CA GLU A 54 -7.36 34.59 -27.31
C GLU A 54 -8.84 35.06 -27.28
N GLU A 55 -9.32 35.53 -28.44
CA GLU A 55 -10.74 35.87 -28.64
C GLU A 55 -11.62 34.59 -28.58
N GLU A 56 -12.82 34.69 -27.97
CA GLU A 56 -13.78 33.55 -27.90
C GLU A 56 -14.28 33.22 -29.32
N ASP A 57 -14.02 32.01 -29.80
CA ASP A 57 -14.53 31.55 -31.08
C ASP A 57 -16.07 31.55 -31.13
N GLU A 58 -16.65 31.85 -32.30
CA GLU A 58 -18.12 31.92 -32.47
C GLU A 58 -18.81 30.58 -32.14
N GLU A 59 -18.13 29.45 -32.32
CA GLU A 59 -18.64 28.13 -31.97
C GLU A 59 -18.69 27.90 -30.45
N GLU A 60 -17.65 28.28 -29.71
CA GLU A 60 -17.62 28.17 -28.25
C GLU A 60 -18.67 29.07 -27.60
N ARG A 61 -18.78 30.31 -28.11
CA ARG A 61 -19.81 31.25 -27.71
C ARG A 61 -21.20 30.67 -27.93
N SER A 62 -21.43 29.99 -29.06
CA SER A 62 -22.71 29.36 -29.37
C SER A 62 -23.04 28.21 -28.42
N ARG A 63 -22.07 27.33 -28.11
CA ARG A 63 -22.25 26.23 -27.13
C ARG A 63 -22.52 26.76 -25.72
N ARG A 64 -21.81 27.81 -25.31
CA ARG A 64 -22.02 28.49 -24.02
C ARG A 64 -23.43 29.08 -23.90
N LEU A 65 -23.89 29.76 -24.94
CA LEU A 65 -25.21 30.39 -24.97
C LEU A 65 -26.36 29.37 -25.08
N ASP A 66 -26.11 28.19 -25.65
CA ASP A 66 -27.09 27.08 -25.65
C ASP A 66 -27.33 26.54 -24.22
N VAL A 67 -26.27 26.48 -23.40
CA VAL A 67 -26.35 25.99 -22.01
C VAL A 67 -26.79 27.07 -21.02
N LEU A 68 -26.26 28.29 -21.15
CA LEU A 68 -26.47 29.39 -20.20
C LEU A 68 -27.52 30.42 -20.64
N GLY A 69 -27.98 30.34 -21.89
CA GLY A 69 -28.97 31.22 -22.49
C GLY A 69 -28.37 32.47 -23.15
N SER A 70 -29.10 33.04 -24.12
CA SER A 70 -28.66 34.15 -25.00
C SER A 70 -28.19 35.41 -24.26
N ASP A 71 -28.75 35.67 -23.06
CA ASP A 71 -28.49 36.87 -22.27
C ASP A 71 -27.43 36.62 -21.17
N SER A 72 -26.73 35.48 -21.20
CA SER A 72 -25.79 35.12 -20.15
C SER A 72 -24.43 35.78 -20.30
N THR A 73 -23.95 36.34 -19.18
CA THR A 73 -22.60 36.89 -19.03
C THR A 73 -21.64 35.96 -18.27
N GLY A 74 -22.05 34.71 -18.02
CA GLY A 74 -21.23 33.71 -17.36
C GLY A 74 -20.49 32.82 -18.35
N TYR A 75 -19.36 32.27 -17.89
CA TYR A 75 -18.62 31.18 -18.54
C TYR A 75 -18.73 29.92 -17.70
N LEU A 76 -18.94 28.79 -18.37
CA LEU A 76 -18.92 27.48 -17.74
C LEU A 76 -17.46 27.09 -17.50
N TRP A 77 -17.12 26.80 -16.25
CA TRP A 77 -15.82 26.26 -15.90
C TRP A 77 -15.86 24.74 -16.10
N PRO A 78 -14.76 24.13 -16.57
CA PRO A 78 -14.69 22.69 -16.72
C PRO A 78 -15.10 22.00 -15.43
N ASN A 79 -15.95 21.01 -15.54
CA ASN A 79 -16.17 20.10 -14.43
C ASN A 79 -14.98 19.13 -14.40
N GLU A 80 -14.47 18.82 -13.21
CA GLU A 80 -13.40 17.82 -12.97
C GLU A 80 -13.73 16.40 -13.51
N GLU A 81 -14.89 16.21 -14.13
CA GLU A 81 -15.30 14.98 -14.81
C GLU A 81 -14.89 14.93 -16.29
N GLU A 82 -14.65 16.10 -16.90
CA GLU A 82 -14.27 16.28 -18.29
C GLU A 82 -12.78 16.55 -18.47
N GLU A 83 -12.02 16.70 -17.37
CA GLU A 83 -10.58 16.61 -17.44
C GLU A 83 -10.22 15.21 -17.97
N PRO A 84 -9.48 15.13 -19.09
CA PRO A 84 -9.05 13.84 -19.59
C PRO A 84 -8.29 13.14 -18.47
N PRO A 85 -8.48 11.82 -18.26
CA PRO A 85 -7.61 11.09 -17.37
C PRO A 85 -6.18 11.38 -17.83
N SER A 86 -5.38 12.01 -16.97
CA SER A 86 -3.95 12.04 -17.19
C SER A 86 -3.51 10.59 -17.14
N ASP A 87 -3.10 10.05 -18.29
CA ASP A 87 -2.61 8.68 -18.44
C ASP A 87 -1.13 8.58 -17.98
N SER A 88 -0.64 9.59 -17.26
CA SER A 88 0.66 9.56 -16.62
C SER A 88 0.58 8.65 -15.40
N GLU A 89 1.07 7.43 -15.55
CA GLU A 89 1.45 6.51 -14.46
C GLU A 89 2.62 7.06 -13.61
N ASP A 90 2.65 8.37 -13.35
CA ASP A 90 3.70 9.00 -12.55
C ASP A 90 3.38 8.81 -11.06
N GLU A 91 4.22 8.05 -10.37
CA GLU A 91 4.10 7.70 -8.94
C GLU A 91 4.19 8.90 -7.99
N GLY A 92 4.30 10.12 -8.52
CA GLY A 92 4.35 11.39 -7.79
C GLY A 92 3.05 12.20 -7.72
N GLU A 93 1.98 11.85 -8.44
CA GLU A 93 0.71 12.59 -8.35
C GLU A 93 0.02 12.33 -7.00
N ASP A 94 -0.27 13.42 -6.27
CA ASP A 94 -0.95 13.35 -4.97
C ASP A 94 -2.29 12.61 -5.13
N PRO A 95 -2.53 11.50 -4.38
CA PRO A 95 -3.80 10.78 -4.40
C PRO A 95 -5.02 11.69 -4.18
N TYR A 96 -4.89 12.84 -3.50
CA TYR A 96 -5.97 13.81 -3.33
C TYR A 96 -6.27 14.65 -4.58
N GLU A 97 -5.32 14.76 -5.51
CA GLU A 97 -5.47 15.55 -6.73
C GLU A 97 -6.06 14.76 -7.90
N HIS A 98 -6.17 13.44 -7.77
CA HIS A 98 -6.79 12.59 -8.77
C HIS A 98 -8.25 13.05 -9.04
N PRO A 99 -8.69 13.19 -10.30
CA PRO A 99 -9.99 13.78 -10.64
C PRO A 99 -11.16 13.06 -9.97
N LYS A 100 -11.10 11.72 -9.86
CA LYS A 100 -12.09 10.91 -9.11
C LYS A 100 -12.18 11.25 -7.61
N ASN A 101 -11.09 11.69 -6.98
CA ASN A 101 -11.02 12.01 -5.56
C ASN A 101 -11.42 13.46 -5.29
N LYS A 102 -11.04 14.40 -6.18
CA LYS A 102 -11.54 15.79 -6.16
C LYS A 102 -13.08 15.85 -6.16
N LYS A 103 -13.74 14.91 -6.85
CA LYS A 103 -15.21 14.74 -6.80
C LYS A 103 -15.77 14.60 -5.39
N LEU A 104 -15.06 13.92 -4.49
CA LEU A 104 -15.52 13.69 -3.11
C LEU A 104 -15.39 14.94 -2.24
N LEU A 105 -14.52 15.87 -2.63
CA LEU A 105 -14.21 17.11 -1.92
C LEU A 105 -15.14 18.27 -2.32
N GLN A 106 -15.96 18.11 -3.36
CA GLN A 106 -16.89 19.15 -3.80
C GLN A 106 -18.03 19.38 -2.80
N LEU A 107 -18.28 20.66 -2.53
CA LEU A 107 -19.28 21.06 -1.56
C LEU A 107 -20.69 20.60 -1.96
N GLY A 108 -21.33 19.82 -1.09
CA GLY A 108 -22.71 19.37 -1.26
C GLY A 108 -22.87 18.05 -2.03
N ARG A 109 -21.77 17.39 -2.43
CA ARG A 109 -21.84 16.01 -2.93
C ARG A 109 -22.15 15.03 -1.81
N ARG A 110 -22.99 14.04 -2.11
CA ARG A 110 -23.27 12.89 -1.25
C ARG A 110 -22.81 11.61 -1.94
N LEU A 111 -22.53 10.57 -1.16
CA LEU A 111 -22.17 9.24 -1.68
C LEU A 111 -23.19 8.70 -2.70
N SER A 112 -24.48 9.04 -2.53
CA SER A 112 -25.56 8.67 -3.46
C SER A 112 -25.49 9.36 -4.83
N ASN A 113 -24.71 10.43 -4.98
CA ASN A 113 -24.54 11.15 -6.24
C ASN A 113 -23.40 10.57 -7.10
N ILE A 114 -22.65 9.61 -6.57
CA ILE A 114 -21.54 8.98 -7.26
C ILE A 114 -22.11 7.78 -8.03
N SER A 115 -22.22 7.92 -9.36
CA SER A 115 -22.44 6.77 -10.22
C SER A 115 -21.12 6.00 -10.30
N SER A 116 -20.98 4.95 -9.49
CA SER A 116 -19.93 3.97 -9.68
C SER A 116 -20.22 3.25 -11.00
N SER A 117 -19.48 3.58 -12.05
CA SER A 117 -19.35 2.67 -13.19
C SER A 117 -18.86 1.34 -12.62
N THR A 118 -19.62 0.26 -12.82
CA THR A 118 -19.30 -1.10 -12.36
C THR A 118 -18.10 -1.71 -13.11
N VAL A 119 -17.18 -0.89 -13.59
CA VAL A 119 -15.89 -1.35 -14.07
C VAL A 119 -15.15 -1.79 -12.83
N SER A 120 -15.10 -3.11 -12.66
CA SER A 120 -14.39 -3.82 -11.61
C SER A 120 -13.13 -3.08 -11.22
N LEU A 121 -13.17 -2.43 -10.06
CA LEU A 121 -11.99 -1.88 -9.42
C LEU A 121 -11.18 -3.07 -8.90
N SER A 122 -10.43 -3.69 -9.81
CA SER A 122 -9.31 -4.57 -9.48
C SER A 122 -8.15 -3.70 -9.02
N THR A 123 -8.36 -2.89 -7.98
CA THR A 123 -7.29 -2.21 -7.26
C THR A 123 -6.80 -3.18 -6.21
N LEU A 124 -5.63 -3.75 -6.49
CA LEU A 124 -4.79 -4.53 -5.59
C LEU A 124 -4.76 -3.86 -4.21
N SER A 125 -5.60 -4.33 -3.30
CA SER A 125 -5.56 -3.86 -1.93
C SER A 125 -4.36 -4.52 -1.29
N LYS A 126 -3.34 -3.69 -0.98
CA LYS A 126 -2.33 -3.96 0.04
C LYS A 126 -3.02 -4.70 1.18
N ALA A 127 -2.62 -5.95 1.39
CA ALA A 127 -3.07 -6.74 2.53
C ALA A 127 -2.51 -6.09 3.80
N SER A 128 -3.22 -5.09 4.33
CA SER A 128 -2.94 -4.57 5.66
C SER A 128 -3.41 -5.62 6.67
N SER A 129 -2.45 -6.32 7.25
CA SER A 129 -2.66 -7.25 8.36
C SER A 129 -3.00 -6.44 9.63
N SER A 130 -4.27 -6.11 9.83
CA SER A 130 -4.80 -5.67 11.13
C SER A 130 -6.31 -5.94 11.19
N PRO A 131 -6.82 -6.66 12.22
CA PRO A 131 -8.25 -6.90 12.38
C PRO A 131 -8.92 -5.63 12.91
N ASP A 132 -9.44 -4.79 12.02
CA ASP A 132 -10.21 -3.62 12.44
C ASP A 132 -11.62 -4.06 12.87
N SER A 133 -11.92 -3.87 14.15
CA SER A 133 -13.23 -4.18 14.72
C SER A 133 -14.23 -3.09 14.34
N SER A 134 -14.90 -3.26 13.21
CA SER A 134 -16.09 -2.47 12.86
C SER A 134 -17.37 -3.30 12.98
N PRO A 135 -18.48 -2.68 13.44
CA PRO A 135 -19.69 -3.41 13.82
C PRO A 135 -20.39 -3.99 12.59
N ALA A 136 -20.80 -5.25 12.71
CA ALA A 136 -21.53 -6.01 11.72
C ALA A 136 -22.73 -5.21 11.16
N SER A 137 -22.63 -4.79 9.90
CA SER A 137 -23.81 -4.44 9.11
C SER A 137 -24.46 -5.75 8.66
N VAL A 138 -25.52 -6.12 9.37
CA VAL A 138 -26.48 -7.16 8.97
C VAL A 138 -27.24 -6.70 7.72
N ALA A 139 -26.58 -6.71 6.57
CA ALA A 139 -27.24 -6.64 5.28
C ALA A 139 -27.78 -8.03 4.95
N SER A 140 -29.09 -8.15 5.15
CA SER A 140 -29.91 -9.34 4.96
C SER A 140 -29.56 -10.12 3.67
N SER A 141 -29.29 -11.41 3.86
CA SER A 141 -29.17 -12.42 2.83
C SER A 141 -30.49 -12.56 2.06
N SER A 142 -30.53 -12.02 0.84
CA SER A 142 -31.45 -12.51 -0.18
C SER A 142 -30.65 -13.43 -1.08
N SER A 143 -30.88 -14.74 -0.89
CA SER A 143 -30.28 -15.81 -1.68
C SER A 143 -30.78 -15.74 -3.12
N LEU A 144 -29.98 -15.15 -4.00
CA LEU A 144 -30.04 -15.38 -5.44
C LEU A 144 -29.23 -16.65 -5.74
N PRO A 145 -29.81 -17.68 -6.37
CA PRO A 145 -29.06 -18.85 -6.81
C PRO A 145 -28.17 -18.43 -8.00
N ASP A 146 -26.95 -18.94 -8.05
CA ASP A 146 -25.94 -18.77 -9.13
C ASP A 146 -25.00 -17.55 -9.09
N ILE A 147 -24.88 -16.82 -7.98
CA ILE A 147 -23.67 -16.01 -7.75
C ILE A 147 -22.69 -16.79 -6.88
N PRO A 148 -21.46 -17.08 -7.33
CA PRO A 148 -20.44 -17.64 -6.44
C PRO A 148 -20.25 -16.65 -5.29
N THR A 149 -20.54 -17.08 -4.07
CA THR A 149 -20.24 -16.34 -2.86
C THR A 149 -18.73 -16.15 -2.81
N LEU A 150 -18.25 -15.00 -3.28
CA LEU A 150 -16.85 -14.63 -3.17
C LEU A 150 -16.58 -14.36 -1.68
N SER A 151 -16.13 -15.39 -0.97
CA SER A 151 -15.59 -15.24 0.37
C SER A 151 -14.25 -14.51 0.29
N LEU A 152 -14.33 -13.18 0.25
CA LEU A 152 -13.18 -12.26 0.21
C LEU A 152 -12.27 -12.37 1.45
N ASP A 153 -12.66 -13.15 2.46
CA ASP A 153 -11.98 -13.26 3.75
C ASP A 153 -11.32 -14.64 3.98
N THR A 154 -11.32 -15.54 2.98
CA THR A 154 -10.83 -16.93 3.18
C THR A 154 -9.35 -17.13 2.83
N GLY A 155 -8.63 -16.06 2.45
CA GLY A 155 -7.23 -16.16 2.01
C GLY A 155 -7.06 -17.04 0.76
N PRO A 156 -5.81 -17.35 0.37
CA PRO A 156 -5.54 -18.24 -0.75
C PRO A 156 -6.13 -19.62 -0.51
N PRO A 157 -6.62 -20.31 -1.56
CA PRO A 157 -7.07 -21.68 -1.41
C PRO A 157 -5.91 -22.59 -0.95
N PRO A 158 -6.17 -23.64 -0.16
CA PRO A 158 -5.13 -24.55 0.35
C PRO A 158 -4.27 -25.19 -0.77
N ALA A 159 -4.82 -25.30 -1.97
CA ALA A 159 -4.10 -25.75 -3.17
C ALA A 159 -2.88 -24.89 -3.47
N PHE A 160 -2.98 -23.56 -3.31
CA PHE A 160 -1.88 -22.62 -3.51
C PHE A 160 -0.66 -23.00 -2.66
N TYR A 161 -0.85 -23.20 -1.34
CA TYR A 161 0.25 -23.54 -0.44
C TYR A 161 0.89 -24.89 -0.79
N SER A 162 0.08 -25.89 -1.17
CA SER A 162 0.61 -27.19 -1.57
C SER A 162 1.42 -27.14 -2.86
N GLU A 163 1.01 -26.30 -3.82
CA GLU A 163 1.70 -26.14 -5.10
C GLU A 163 2.94 -25.27 -4.96
N ALA A 164 2.87 -24.20 -4.17
CA ALA A 164 4.01 -23.36 -3.80
C ALA A 164 5.10 -24.20 -3.11
N ALA A 165 4.74 -25.00 -2.11
CA ALA A 165 5.68 -25.89 -1.43
C ALA A 165 6.29 -26.94 -2.39
N ALA A 166 5.49 -27.50 -3.31
CA ALA A 166 5.98 -28.46 -4.30
C ALA A 166 6.89 -27.79 -5.35
N SER A 167 6.62 -26.55 -5.73
CA SER A 167 7.47 -25.74 -6.61
C SER A 167 8.81 -25.42 -5.95
N LEU A 168 8.77 -24.93 -4.70
CA LEU A 168 9.97 -24.64 -3.91
C LEU A 168 10.81 -25.89 -3.65
N GLN A 169 10.17 -27.03 -3.37
CA GLN A 169 10.86 -28.31 -3.20
C GLN A 169 11.62 -28.73 -4.47
N ARG A 170 10.98 -28.61 -5.65
CA ARG A 170 11.64 -28.89 -6.94
C ARG A 170 12.79 -27.92 -7.18
N ALA A 171 12.58 -26.63 -6.98
CA ALA A 171 13.60 -25.61 -7.15
C ALA A 171 14.81 -25.85 -6.23
N PHE A 172 14.57 -26.28 -4.99
CA PHE A 172 15.60 -26.56 -3.99
C PHE A 172 16.42 -27.82 -4.33
N GLU A 173 15.77 -28.92 -4.72
CA GLU A 173 16.44 -30.18 -5.04
C GLU A 173 17.19 -30.14 -6.37
N GLU A 174 16.59 -29.53 -7.40
CA GLU A 174 17.20 -29.40 -8.73
C GLU A 174 18.18 -28.22 -8.79
N GLY A 175 18.15 -27.34 -7.79
CA GLY A 175 19.06 -26.21 -7.69
C GLY A 175 18.83 -25.15 -8.77
N HIS A 176 17.58 -24.79 -9.01
CA HIS A 176 17.19 -23.78 -10.00
C HIS A 176 17.83 -22.41 -9.71
N ARG A 177 17.86 -21.55 -10.73
CA ARG A 177 18.20 -20.13 -10.56
C ARG A 177 17.08 -19.44 -9.76
N ILE A 178 17.47 -18.48 -8.91
CA ILE A 178 16.55 -17.72 -8.05
C ILE A 178 15.47 -17.04 -8.90
N GLU A 179 15.86 -16.39 -9.99
CA GLU A 179 14.96 -15.72 -10.94
C GLU A 179 13.88 -16.66 -11.52
N ASN A 180 14.24 -17.91 -11.81
CA ASN A 180 13.29 -18.90 -12.35
C ASN A 180 12.28 -19.33 -11.29
N ALA A 181 12.75 -19.60 -10.07
CA ALA A 181 11.89 -19.95 -8.93
C ALA A 181 10.96 -18.78 -8.57
N LEU A 182 11.48 -17.54 -8.63
CA LEU A 182 10.72 -16.32 -8.42
C LEU A 182 9.62 -16.15 -9.48
N LEU A 183 9.94 -16.40 -10.75
CA LEU A 183 8.97 -16.32 -11.83
C LEU A 183 7.86 -17.35 -11.67
N GLU A 184 8.19 -18.62 -11.36
CA GLU A 184 7.20 -19.67 -11.11
C GLU A 184 6.29 -19.28 -9.95
N LEU A 185 6.86 -18.80 -8.84
CA LEU A 185 6.08 -18.39 -7.68
C LEU A 185 5.20 -17.17 -7.95
N ARG A 186 5.69 -16.15 -8.66
CA ARG A 186 4.87 -15.00 -9.08
C ARG A 186 3.73 -15.42 -9.99
N THR A 187 3.98 -16.35 -10.93
CA THR A 187 2.90 -16.88 -11.79
C THR A 187 1.87 -17.66 -10.98
N LEU A 188 2.28 -18.40 -9.95
CA LEU A 188 1.38 -19.10 -9.04
C LEU A 188 0.52 -18.11 -8.23
N VAL A 189 1.14 -17.04 -7.70
CA VAL A 189 0.45 -15.96 -6.99
C VAL A 189 -0.62 -15.33 -7.88
N MET A 190 -0.29 -15.07 -9.15
CA MET A 190 -1.24 -14.55 -10.13
C MET A 190 -2.36 -15.56 -10.45
N GLY A 191 -2.03 -16.84 -10.59
CA GLY A 191 -3.00 -17.89 -10.90
C GLY A 191 -4.02 -18.15 -9.79
N TYR A 192 -3.60 -18.01 -8.53
CA TYR A 192 -4.44 -18.23 -7.36
C TYR A 192 -4.96 -16.95 -6.70
N ASN A 193 -4.56 -15.78 -7.19
CA ASN A 193 -4.86 -14.48 -6.59
C ASN A 193 -4.49 -14.43 -5.09
N ALA A 194 -3.31 -14.97 -4.75
CA ALA A 194 -2.91 -15.22 -3.36
C ALA A 194 -2.23 -14.03 -2.65
N GLY A 195 -1.79 -13.01 -3.41
CA GLY A 195 -0.96 -11.92 -2.90
C GLY A 195 0.50 -12.32 -2.66
N LEU A 196 1.40 -11.33 -2.66
CA LEU A 196 2.84 -11.54 -2.45
C LEU A 196 3.16 -11.92 -1.00
N ASP A 197 2.38 -11.43 -0.03
CA ASP A 197 2.57 -11.72 1.39
C ASP A 197 2.40 -13.21 1.72
N CYS A 198 1.34 -13.85 1.21
CA CYS A 198 1.13 -15.28 1.41
C CYS A 198 2.19 -16.15 0.74
N ALA A 199 2.75 -15.68 -0.38
CA ALA A 199 3.86 -16.35 -1.04
C ALA A 199 5.16 -16.22 -0.25
N ARG A 200 5.45 -15.04 0.29
CA ARG A 200 6.59 -14.82 1.20
C ARG A 200 6.49 -15.71 2.42
N GLU A 201 5.32 -15.76 3.07
CA GLU A 201 5.09 -16.60 4.26
C GLU A 201 5.43 -18.06 3.96
N GLU A 202 4.98 -18.61 2.82
CA GLU A 202 5.25 -19.99 2.44
C GLU A 202 6.73 -20.22 2.08
N VAL A 203 7.40 -19.26 1.44
CA VAL A 203 8.85 -19.31 1.14
C VAL A 203 9.67 -19.36 2.44
N VAL A 204 9.40 -18.43 3.36
CA VAL A 204 10.10 -18.36 4.64
C VAL A 204 9.87 -19.64 5.45
N LYS A 205 8.61 -20.09 5.54
CA LYS A 205 8.23 -21.35 6.19
C LYS A 205 8.98 -22.54 5.59
N PHE A 206 9.09 -22.62 4.27
CA PHE A 206 9.82 -23.68 3.60
C PHE A 206 11.31 -23.64 3.97
N PHE A 207 11.97 -22.48 3.91
CA PHE A 207 13.40 -22.38 4.23
C PHE A 207 13.70 -22.68 5.69
N VAL A 208 12.89 -22.17 6.63
CA VAL A 208 13.07 -22.47 8.06
C VAL A 208 12.86 -23.96 8.32
N SER A 209 11.92 -24.62 7.63
CA SER A 209 11.72 -26.07 7.75
C SER A 209 12.90 -26.93 7.26
N LYS A 210 13.78 -26.38 6.41
CA LYS A 210 15.00 -27.05 5.93
C LYS A 210 16.19 -26.90 6.86
N ILE A 211 16.09 -26.06 7.89
CA ILE A 211 17.15 -25.88 8.88
C ILE A 211 17.17 -27.12 9.78
N ASP A 212 18.31 -27.81 9.84
CA ASP A 212 18.42 -29.01 10.66
C ASP A 212 18.61 -28.67 12.14
N VAL A 213 17.50 -28.68 12.87
CA VAL A 213 17.45 -28.44 14.32
C VAL A 213 17.74 -29.71 15.13
N SER A 214 17.83 -30.89 14.49
CA SER A 214 17.98 -32.18 15.19
C SER A 214 19.32 -32.34 15.92
N SER A 215 20.35 -31.61 15.47
CA SER A 215 21.68 -31.63 16.06
C SER A 215 21.76 -30.97 17.43
N GLY A 216 20.80 -30.08 17.77
CA GLY A 216 20.76 -29.35 19.04
C GLY A 216 21.98 -28.46 19.34
N SER A 217 22.87 -28.26 18.36
CA SER A 217 24.07 -27.44 18.50
C SER A 217 23.86 -26.09 17.85
N ALA A 218 24.01 -25.01 18.62
CA ALA A 218 23.87 -23.63 18.15
C ALA A 218 24.71 -23.35 16.89
N ALA A 219 25.95 -23.84 16.85
CA ALA A 219 26.86 -23.64 15.72
C ALA A 219 26.43 -24.41 14.46
N ALA A 220 25.88 -25.62 14.63
CA ALA A 220 25.39 -26.41 13.51
C ALA A 220 24.13 -25.78 12.88
N ILE A 221 23.23 -25.28 13.73
CA ILE A 221 22.01 -24.58 13.32
C ILE A 221 22.38 -23.29 12.60
N LEU A 222 23.25 -22.45 13.18
CA LEU A 222 23.73 -21.22 12.54
C LEU A 222 24.31 -21.50 11.15
N LYS A 223 25.20 -22.50 11.03
CA LYS A 223 25.78 -22.89 9.75
C LYS A 223 24.72 -23.37 8.74
N SER A 224 23.74 -24.14 9.21
CA SER A 224 22.63 -24.60 8.37
C SER A 224 21.78 -23.42 7.88
N THR A 225 21.46 -22.48 8.78
CA THR A 225 20.75 -21.24 8.46
C THR A 225 21.50 -20.44 7.41
N MET A 226 22.78 -20.14 7.64
CA MET A 226 23.60 -19.40 6.68
C MET A 226 23.67 -20.09 5.30
N THR A 227 23.74 -21.43 5.27
CA THR A 227 23.79 -22.18 4.01
C THR A 227 22.50 -22.04 3.20
N VAL A 228 21.34 -22.06 3.87
CA VAL A 228 20.04 -21.90 3.20
C VAL A 228 19.83 -20.45 2.78
N TRP A 229 20.05 -19.50 3.69
CA TRP A 229 19.74 -18.09 3.50
C TRP A 229 20.75 -17.35 2.60
N SER A 230 22.02 -17.73 2.58
CA SER A 230 22.99 -17.16 1.61
C SER A 230 22.61 -17.45 0.15
N ARG A 231 22.01 -18.62 -0.11
CA ARG A 231 21.58 -18.99 -1.46
C ARG A 231 20.19 -18.50 -1.79
N TRP A 232 19.24 -18.64 -0.87
CA TRP A 232 17.83 -18.45 -1.14
C TRP A 232 17.23 -17.20 -0.49
N GLY A 233 17.98 -16.49 0.34
CA GLY A 233 17.58 -15.22 0.94
C GLY A 233 17.10 -14.17 -0.05
N PRO A 234 17.77 -13.98 -1.21
CA PRO A 234 17.29 -13.05 -2.24
C PRO A 234 15.90 -13.40 -2.77
N LEU A 235 15.51 -14.68 -2.78
CA LEU A 235 14.14 -15.07 -3.17
C LEU A 235 13.12 -14.48 -2.19
N ALA A 236 13.36 -14.59 -0.88
CA ALA A 236 12.45 -14.07 0.12
C ALA A 236 12.43 -12.52 0.14
N ALA A 237 13.59 -11.89 -0.06
CA ALA A 237 13.73 -10.44 -0.15
C ALA A 237 12.96 -9.87 -1.35
N ASP A 238 13.07 -10.47 -2.54
CA ASP A 238 12.37 -10.01 -3.76
C ASP A 238 10.84 -10.15 -3.70
N LEU A 239 10.32 -10.94 -2.76
CA LEU A 239 8.88 -11.05 -2.50
C LEU A 239 8.39 -10.04 -1.47
N SER A 240 9.29 -9.46 -0.65
CA SER A 240 8.91 -8.59 0.46
C SER A 240 9.32 -7.15 0.20
N PRO A 241 8.37 -6.20 0.14
CA PRO A 241 8.73 -4.79 0.13
C PRO A 241 9.38 -4.34 1.46
N ASN A 242 9.00 -4.98 2.57
CA ASN A 242 9.57 -4.73 3.90
C ASN A 242 10.23 -6.00 4.43
N LEU A 243 11.53 -5.96 4.71
CA LEU A 243 12.30 -7.14 5.15
C LEU A 243 11.93 -7.57 6.58
N THR A 244 11.46 -6.63 7.41
CA THR A 244 10.86 -6.86 8.74
C THR A 244 9.77 -7.95 8.74
N ASN A 245 9.01 -8.09 7.64
CA ASN A 245 8.01 -9.15 7.51
C ASN A 245 8.61 -10.56 7.46
N ILE A 246 9.84 -10.71 6.93
CA ILE A 246 10.54 -11.99 6.90
C ILE A 246 10.86 -12.45 8.33
N ALA A 247 11.24 -11.52 9.21
CA ALA A 247 11.47 -11.80 10.63
C ALA A 247 10.18 -12.20 11.34
N LEU A 248 9.05 -11.54 11.03
CA LEU A 248 7.73 -11.92 11.54
C LEU A 248 7.27 -13.30 11.06
N ASP A 249 7.44 -13.61 9.78
CA ASP A 249 7.06 -14.90 9.19
C ASP A 249 7.89 -16.03 9.81
N THR A 250 9.19 -15.77 10.06
CA THR A 250 10.08 -16.69 10.77
C THR A 250 9.63 -16.90 12.23
N GLN A 251 9.22 -15.83 12.91
CA GLN A 251 8.68 -15.89 14.26
C GLN A 251 7.38 -16.72 14.30
N ALA A 252 6.46 -16.47 13.37
CA ALA A 252 5.20 -17.20 13.25
C ALA A 252 5.44 -18.70 13.05
N PHE A 253 6.42 -19.07 12.22
CA PHE A 253 6.82 -20.46 12.04
C PHE A 253 7.38 -21.09 13.33
N CYS A 254 8.21 -20.37 14.07
CA CYS A 254 8.79 -20.85 15.33
C CYS A 254 7.74 -21.03 16.44
N VAL A 255 6.70 -20.19 16.47
CA VAL A 255 5.57 -20.35 17.40
C VAL A 255 4.78 -21.63 17.12
N ASN A 256 4.60 -21.96 15.84
CA ASN A 256 3.90 -23.18 15.42
C ASN A 256 4.74 -24.45 15.62
N ASN A 257 6.08 -24.34 15.59
CA ASN A 257 7.00 -25.46 15.71
C ASN A 257 7.85 -25.38 16.99
N ALA A 258 7.42 -26.10 18.02
CA ALA A 258 8.07 -26.10 19.34
C ALA A 258 9.57 -26.48 19.31
N SER A 259 10.03 -27.22 18.30
CA SER A 259 11.45 -27.56 18.13
C SER A 259 12.32 -26.36 17.75
N HIS A 260 11.77 -25.37 17.04
CA HIS A 260 12.50 -24.21 16.53
C HIS A 260 12.48 -23.02 17.50
N LEU A 261 11.52 -23.01 18.44
CA LEU A 261 11.34 -21.97 19.46
C LEU A 261 12.64 -21.55 20.18
N PRO A 262 13.45 -22.46 20.76
CA PRO A 262 14.65 -22.05 21.49
C PRO A 262 15.77 -21.50 20.59
N TRP A 263 15.69 -21.76 19.27
CA TRP A 263 16.72 -21.44 18.30
C TRP A 263 16.43 -20.17 17.51
N PHE A 264 15.28 -19.53 17.73
CA PHE A 264 14.85 -18.36 16.96
C PHE A 264 15.91 -17.24 16.94
N GLY A 265 16.53 -16.90 18.08
CA GLY A 265 17.59 -15.88 18.12
C GLY A 265 18.83 -16.26 17.29
N ILE A 266 19.16 -17.55 17.19
CA ILE A 266 20.27 -18.04 16.35
C ILE A 266 19.87 -18.04 14.86
N ILE A 267 18.60 -18.28 14.55
CA ILE A 267 18.09 -18.15 13.19
C ILE A 267 18.17 -16.69 12.73
N LEU A 268 17.72 -15.74 13.55
CA LEU A 268 17.84 -14.30 13.25
C LEU A 268 19.30 -13.90 13.04
N ARG A 269 20.20 -14.36 13.91
CA ARG A 269 21.64 -14.15 13.73
C ARG A 269 22.15 -14.66 12.39
N GLY A 270 21.75 -15.87 12.01
CA GLY A 270 22.15 -16.44 10.72
C GLY A 270 21.60 -15.67 9.52
N MET A 271 20.47 -14.97 9.66
CA MET A 271 19.89 -14.14 8.59
C MET A 271 20.61 -12.79 8.48
N TYR A 272 20.97 -12.19 9.63
CA TYR A 272 21.81 -11.00 9.71
C TYR A 272 23.19 -11.24 9.10
N GLU A 273 23.88 -12.32 9.46
CA GLU A 273 25.20 -12.68 8.90
C GLU A 273 25.16 -13.00 7.39
N THR A 274 23.98 -13.18 6.79
CA THR A 274 23.81 -13.37 5.34
C THR A 274 23.33 -12.14 4.60
N ASP A 275 23.30 -10.98 5.26
CA ASP A 275 22.84 -9.69 4.72
C ASP A 275 21.39 -9.73 4.19
N VAL A 276 20.56 -10.65 4.71
CA VAL A 276 19.14 -10.73 4.35
C VAL A 276 18.30 -9.78 5.19
N LEU A 277 18.69 -9.60 6.45
CA LEU A 277 18.08 -8.66 7.37
C LEU A 277 19.16 -7.69 7.85
N SER A 278 18.89 -6.40 7.76
CA SER A 278 19.74 -5.37 8.35
C SER A 278 19.46 -5.21 9.84
N GLU A 279 20.32 -4.45 10.52
CA GLU A 279 20.10 -4.06 11.91
C GLU A 279 18.81 -3.23 12.07
N GLU A 280 18.59 -2.28 11.18
CA GLU A 280 17.39 -1.44 11.14
C GLU A 280 16.11 -2.29 11.08
N ASP A 281 16.09 -3.34 10.24
CA ASP A 281 14.95 -4.26 10.12
C ASP A 281 14.69 -5.04 11.42
N LEU A 282 15.75 -5.44 12.13
CA LEU A 282 15.65 -6.17 13.39
C LEU A 282 15.19 -5.27 14.54
N ILE A 283 15.62 -4.02 14.57
CA ILE A 283 15.16 -3.00 15.51
C ILE A 283 13.69 -2.67 15.22
N GLU A 284 13.32 -2.51 13.96
CA GLU A 284 11.93 -2.30 13.55
C GLU A 284 11.08 -3.48 14.02
N TRP A 285 11.49 -4.72 13.70
CA TRP A 285 10.80 -5.94 14.15
C TRP A 285 10.58 -5.97 15.68
N ARG A 286 11.58 -5.59 16.48
CA ARG A 286 11.48 -5.50 17.94
C ARG A 286 10.45 -4.44 18.38
N SER A 287 10.31 -3.37 17.63
CA SER A 287 9.34 -2.30 17.92
C SER A 287 7.89 -2.75 17.70
N LEU A 288 7.64 -3.63 16.70
CA LEU A 288 6.30 -4.03 16.26
C LEU A 288 5.45 -4.67 17.38
N SER A 289 4.20 -4.23 17.48
CA SER A 289 3.20 -4.80 18.40
C SER A 289 2.82 -6.23 18.02
N THR A 290 2.83 -6.56 16.72
CA THR A 290 2.59 -7.90 16.18
C THR A 290 3.63 -8.90 16.70
N ALA A 291 4.91 -8.52 16.72
CA ALA A 291 6.00 -9.35 17.25
C ALA A 291 5.83 -9.64 18.75
N LYS A 292 5.21 -8.72 19.49
CA LYS A 292 4.88 -8.85 20.92
C LYS A 292 3.60 -9.67 21.18
N GLY A 293 2.91 -10.11 20.13
CA GLY A 293 1.73 -10.95 20.21
C GLY A 293 0.41 -10.19 20.42
N ASP A 294 0.34 -8.91 20.02
CA ASP A 294 -0.87 -8.09 20.20
C ASP A 294 -2.02 -8.40 19.21
N GLY A 295 -1.85 -9.41 18.35
CA GLY A 295 -2.88 -9.93 17.44
C GLY A 295 -3.26 -11.40 17.65
N ALA A 296 -2.76 -12.06 18.71
CA ALA A 296 -3.01 -13.47 18.94
C ALA A 296 -4.45 -13.73 19.41
N LYS A 297 -5.14 -14.69 18.79
CA LYS A 297 -6.55 -15.02 19.10
C LYS A 297 -6.69 -15.72 20.45
N ASN A 298 -5.62 -16.37 20.94
CA ASN A 298 -5.62 -17.18 22.17
C ASN A 298 -4.52 -16.71 23.15
N GLU A 299 -4.80 -16.74 24.47
CA GLU A 299 -3.83 -16.37 25.51
C GLU A 299 -2.58 -17.27 25.51
N ASP A 300 -2.72 -18.55 25.17
CA ASP A 300 -1.59 -19.49 25.11
C ASP A 300 -0.69 -19.25 23.89
N GLU A 301 -1.26 -18.81 22.77
CA GLU A 301 -0.48 -18.36 21.61
C GLU A 301 0.27 -17.08 21.96
N LYS A 302 -0.37 -16.12 22.63
CA LYS A 302 0.29 -14.88 23.08
C LYS A 302 1.51 -15.17 23.96
N LYS A 303 1.42 -16.17 24.85
CA LYS A 303 2.57 -16.61 25.68
C LYS A 303 3.71 -17.17 24.83
N LYS A 304 3.40 -18.01 23.82
CA LYS A 304 4.44 -18.55 22.91
C LYS A 304 5.08 -17.45 22.07
N TRP A 305 4.28 -16.52 21.54
CA TRP A 305 4.77 -15.35 20.83
C TRP A 305 5.72 -14.52 21.70
N ALA A 306 5.33 -14.26 22.96
CA ALA A 306 6.16 -13.54 23.92
C ALA A 306 7.47 -14.29 24.27
N GLU A 307 7.43 -15.62 24.36
CA GLU A 307 8.61 -16.44 24.62
C GLU A 307 9.60 -16.39 23.45
N VAL A 308 9.12 -16.59 22.22
CA VAL A 308 9.95 -16.48 21.00
C VAL A 308 10.51 -15.07 20.86
N TYR A 309 9.67 -14.06 21.07
CA TYR A 309 10.07 -12.66 21.06
C TYR A 309 11.17 -12.37 22.08
N ALA A 310 11.07 -12.88 23.31
CA ALA A 310 12.10 -12.69 24.32
C ALA A 310 13.48 -13.25 23.89
N LYS A 311 13.51 -14.38 23.17
CA LYS A 311 14.75 -14.96 22.63
C LYS A 311 15.34 -14.16 21.47
N GLY A 312 14.49 -13.63 20.58
CA GLY A 312 14.95 -12.74 19.52
C GLY A 312 15.43 -11.40 20.08
N LYS A 313 14.69 -10.82 21.03
CA LYS A 313 15.03 -9.57 21.70
C LYS A 313 16.40 -9.62 22.34
N THR A 314 16.76 -10.70 23.05
CA THR A 314 18.10 -10.81 23.64
C THR A 314 19.23 -10.75 22.63
N TYR A 315 18.98 -11.13 21.37
CA TYR A 315 19.99 -11.00 20.32
C TYR A 315 20.05 -9.58 19.77
N VAL A 316 18.89 -8.96 19.49
CA VAL A 316 18.83 -7.57 19.02
C VAL A 316 19.43 -6.60 20.05
N ASP A 317 19.16 -6.81 21.34
CA ASP A 317 19.74 -6.02 22.44
C ASP A 317 21.28 -6.12 22.49
N VAL A 318 21.87 -7.22 22.01
CA VAL A 318 23.33 -7.40 21.94
C VAL A 318 23.92 -6.71 20.72
N LEU A 319 23.20 -6.66 19.60
CA LEU A 319 23.63 -5.91 18.41
C LEU A 319 23.68 -4.40 18.70
N GLU A 320 22.61 -3.87 19.30
CA GLU A 320 22.48 -2.46 19.68
C GLU A 320 23.58 -2.01 20.66
N GLN A 321 24.04 -2.90 21.54
CA GLN A 321 25.16 -2.62 22.45
C GLN A 321 26.52 -2.60 21.73
N MET A 322 26.71 -3.43 20.71
CA MET A 322 27.97 -3.47 19.96
C MET A 322 28.16 -2.19 19.13
N GLU A 323 27.10 -1.68 18.51
CA GLU A 323 27.15 -0.43 17.74
C GLU A 323 27.40 0.79 18.65
N SER A 324 26.73 0.84 19.81
CA SER A 324 26.93 1.94 20.77
C SER A 324 28.34 1.99 21.37
N ASP A 325 29.01 0.85 21.54
CA ASP A 325 30.40 0.80 22.03
C ASP A 325 31.39 1.22 20.92
N ASP A 326 31.10 0.94 19.65
CA ASP A 326 31.94 1.33 18.50
C ASP A 326 31.87 2.85 18.20
N GLU A 327 30.73 3.51 18.48
CA GLU A 327 30.61 4.98 18.32
C GLU A 327 31.35 5.78 19.41
N GLU A 328 31.54 5.24 20.63
CA GLU A 328 32.24 5.94 21.72
C GLU A 328 33.78 5.90 21.59
N ASP A 329 34.35 5.03 20.74
CA ASP A 329 35.81 4.86 20.56
C ASP A 329 36.36 5.64 19.35
N SER A 330 35.52 6.37 18.61
CA SER A 330 35.90 7.13 17.41
C SER A 330 36.16 8.63 17.64
N ASP A 331 36.05 9.12 18.88
CA ASP A 331 36.15 10.55 19.23
C ASP A 331 37.50 10.97 19.88
N GLU A 332 38.51 10.09 19.94
CA GLU A 332 39.80 10.38 20.64
C GLU A 332 41.05 10.56 19.75
N GLU A 333 40.96 10.78 18.42
CA GLU A 333 42.15 11.03 17.57
C GLU A 333 42.06 12.26 16.63
N GLU A 334 41.67 13.45 17.11
CA GLU A 334 41.95 14.73 16.41
C GLU A 334 42.32 15.89 17.34
N GLU A 335 43.33 15.72 18.22
CA GLU A 335 44.06 16.88 18.75
C GLU A 335 45.54 16.52 18.97
N GLU A 336 46.37 16.68 17.93
CA GLU A 336 47.78 17.10 18.03
C GLU A 336 48.38 17.07 16.61
N GLU A 337 48.54 18.23 15.97
CA GLU A 337 49.68 18.61 15.11
C GLU A 337 49.33 19.89 14.34
N GLU A 338 49.46 21.06 14.99
CA GLU A 338 49.85 22.29 14.26
C GLU A 338 50.47 23.30 15.24
N SER A 339 51.67 22.95 15.73
CA SER A 339 52.63 23.96 16.18
C SER A 339 54.05 23.49 15.85
N GLU A 340 54.55 23.84 14.66
CA GLU A 340 55.94 24.26 14.44
C GLU A 340 56.17 24.70 12.97
N ASP A 341 56.89 25.83 12.85
CA ASP A 341 57.65 26.34 11.68
C ASP A 341 56.90 26.95 10.46
N GLU A 342 56.71 28.29 10.42
CA GLU A 342 57.66 29.34 10.00
C GLU A 342 57.04 30.75 10.00
#